data_AF-A0A9P9GZD4-F1
#
_entry.id   AF-A0A9P9GZD4-F1
#
_cell.length_a   1.000
_cell.length_b   1.000
_cell.length_c   1.000
_cell.angle_alpha   90.00
_cell.angle_beta   90.00
_cell.angle_gamma   90.00
#
_symmetry.space_group_name_H-M   'P 1'
#
loop_
_entity.id
_entity.type
_entity.pdbx_description
1 polymer ?
#
loop_
_entity_poly.entity_id
_entity_poly.type
_entity_poly.pdbx_seq_one_letter_code
_entity_poly.pdbx_strand_id
1 'polypeptide(L)'
;EISCRFFFPRDTRDTAEVVRRQGQSYFSFEAARNDSLMNHYNRCLSLGWLANIDISPYTSLQAVINYAAKYCSKMEKRTDSYAGLGRQILPYVSHQNPLLSFASRLMNKLLGERDFSGQEICHILLNCELQEGTRVLRAVDCRPYEQQGRSLRLQGDHDDGEVVGIYEKYLSRLPLHEELTYLDFLANWNTSKRDGRKWTRWSRQAKPRVLYYFPRYKSNPRHHQYDDFCRVKLMLAHSHRDPSELRKIDGIEYDSYASAAEVCYAKHQHPDDYYGTPDAEERRPDPDEFEEEFHEPELLEEDWLELARQLPDCAPSQEAIDLLGRRDIDIQHDWTPHVGRYADPGIVQGDYWRHFIEQHRL
;
A
#
# COMPACT_ATOMS: atom_id res chain seq x y z
N GLU A 1 -21.64 15.34 -8.42
CA GLU A 1 -22.41 14.20 -7.90
C GLU A 1 -21.52 13.34 -7.02
N ILE A 2 -22.05 12.82 -5.93
CA ILE A 2 -21.36 11.84 -5.09
C ILE A 2 -21.63 10.48 -5.71
N SER A 3 -20.63 9.87 -6.33
CA SER A 3 -20.70 8.54 -6.91
C SER A 3 -19.86 7.57 -6.09
N CYS A 4 -20.40 6.40 -5.75
CA CYS A 4 -19.63 5.35 -5.09
C CYS A 4 -18.54 4.81 -6.04
N ARG A 5 -17.27 4.78 -5.59
CA ARG A 5 -16.16 4.23 -6.39
C ARG A 5 -16.36 2.77 -6.79
N PHE A 6 -17.06 2.01 -5.95
CA PHE A 6 -17.41 0.60 -6.17
C PHE A 6 -18.68 0.42 -7.02
N PHE A 7 -19.21 1.53 -7.55
CA PHE A 7 -20.37 1.61 -8.42
C PHE A 7 -21.69 1.18 -7.76
N PHE A 8 -21.81 1.34 -6.44
CA PHE A 8 -23.07 1.11 -5.73
C PHE A 8 -24.02 2.32 -5.83
N PRO A 9 -25.35 2.08 -5.91
CA PRO A 9 -26.00 0.78 -6.09
C PRO A 9 -25.77 0.23 -7.51
N ARG A 10 -25.49 -1.07 -7.64
CA ARG A 10 -25.27 -1.74 -8.93
C ARG A 10 -26.60 -2.26 -9.48
N ASP A 11 -26.78 -2.25 -10.80
CA ASP A 11 -28.00 -2.76 -11.42
C ASP A 11 -28.24 -4.25 -11.11
N THR A 12 -29.49 -4.63 -10.91
CA THR A 12 -29.90 -6.04 -10.83
C THR A 12 -29.87 -6.68 -12.20
N ARG A 13 -29.53 -7.97 -12.27
CA ARG A 13 -29.36 -8.72 -13.51
C ARG A 13 -29.82 -10.16 -13.33
N ASP A 14 -30.65 -10.67 -14.24
CA ASP A 14 -31.11 -12.06 -14.18
C ASP A 14 -30.08 -13.06 -14.71
N THR A 15 -29.14 -12.60 -15.54
CA THR A 15 -28.11 -13.43 -16.17
C THR A 15 -26.71 -12.86 -15.93
N ALA A 16 -25.74 -13.76 -15.78
CA ALA A 16 -24.34 -13.37 -15.71
C ALA A 16 -23.80 -12.95 -17.08
N GLU A 17 -22.95 -11.92 -17.11
CA GLU A 17 -22.34 -11.40 -18.33
C GLU A 17 -20.93 -10.88 -18.07
N VAL A 18 -20.10 -10.89 -19.12
CA VAL A 18 -18.80 -10.22 -19.13
C VAL A 18 -18.96 -8.86 -19.78
N VAL A 19 -18.84 -7.78 -19.00
CA VAL A 19 -19.06 -6.41 -19.45
C VAL A 19 -17.77 -5.59 -19.38
N ARG A 20 -17.62 -4.65 -20.31
CA ARG A 20 -16.54 -3.66 -20.24
C ARG A 20 -17.10 -2.38 -19.63
N ARG A 21 -16.76 -2.10 -18.36
CA ARG A 21 -17.17 -0.85 -17.70
C ARG A 21 -16.34 0.31 -18.24
N GLN A 22 -16.93 1.52 -18.24
CA GLN A 22 -16.19 2.73 -18.64
C GLN A 22 -14.99 2.94 -17.70
N GLY A 23 -13.80 3.16 -18.28
CA GLY A 23 -12.56 3.37 -17.53
C GLY A 23 -11.80 2.10 -17.15
N GLN A 24 -12.34 0.90 -17.39
CA GLN A 24 -11.62 -0.35 -17.17
C GLN A 24 -10.86 -0.81 -18.43
N SER A 25 -9.64 -1.33 -18.20
CA SER A 25 -8.75 -1.82 -19.23
C SER A 25 -9.05 -3.26 -19.68
N TYR A 26 -9.80 -4.02 -18.88
CA TYR A 26 -10.23 -5.39 -19.14
C TYR A 26 -11.73 -5.53 -18.89
N PHE A 27 -12.31 -6.68 -19.28
CA PHE A 27 -13.72 -6.94 -19.02
C PHE A 27 -13.93 -7.38 -17.55
N SER A 28 -15.02 -6.98 -16.91
CA SER A 28 -15.44 -7.50 -15.62
C SER A 28 -16.50 -8.57 -15.80
N PHE A 29 -16.43 -9.63 -15.00
CA PHE A 29 -17.52 -10.57 -14.86
C PHE A 29 -18.56 -10.02 -13.87
N GLU A 30 -19.81 -9.87 -14.32
CA GLU A 30 -20.95 -9.55 -13.48
C GLU A 30 -21.83 -10.79 -13.34
N ALA A 31 -22.00 -11.26 -12.11
CA ALA A 31 -22.92 -12.37 -11.82
C ALA A 31 -24.39 -11.90 -11.88
N ALA A 32 -25.30 -12.87 -12.03
CA ALA A 32 -26.72 -12.63 -11.78
C ALA A 32 -26.92 -12.12 -10.35
N ARG A 33 -27.77 -11.12 -10.18
CA ARG A 33 -27.93 -10.35 -8.95
C ARG A 33 -29.34 -9.81 -8.81
N ASN A 34 -29.96 -10.08 -7.67
CA ASN A 34 -31.29 -9.58 -7.31
C ASN A 34 -31.28 -8.44 -6.28
N ASP A 35 -30.12 -8.12 -5.70
CA ASP A 35 -29.94 -7.01 -4.74
C ASP A 35 -28.83 -6.06 -5.20
N SER A 36 -29.18 -4.79 -5.38
CA SER A 36 -28.27 -3.75 -5.87
C SER A 36 -27.10 -3.41 -4.93
N LEU A 37 -27.19 -3.76 -3.65
CA LEU A 37 -26.17 -3.49 -2.63
C LEU A 37 -25.31 -4.72 -2.32
N MET A 38 -25.59 -5.86 -2.95
CA MET A 38 -24.82 -7.09 -2.73
C MET A 38 -23.53 -7.09 -3.55
N ASN A 39 -22.41 -7.36 -2.87
CA ASN A 39 -21.11 -7.61 -3.53
C ASN A 39 -21.13 -8.93 -4.31
N HIS A 40 -20.11 -9.12 -5.16
CA HIS A 40 -19.89 -10.43 -5.75
C HIS A 40 -19.42 -11.41 -4.67
N TYR A 41 -20.06 -12.58 -4.61
CA TYR A 41 -19.73 -13.61 -3.65
C TYR A 41 -19.79 -14.99 -4.29
N ASN A 42 -19.11 -15.95 -3.68
CA ASN A 42 -19.27 -17.35 -3.99
C ASN A 42 -19.89 -18.03 -2.77
N ARG A 43 -21.13 -18.51 -2.91
CA ARG A 43 -21.87 -19.14 -1.82
C ARG A 43 -21.07 -20.24 -1.11
N CYS A 44 -20.35 -21.08 -1.85
CA CYS A 44 -19.59 -22.19 -1.28
C CYS A 44 -18.40 -21.68 -0.45
N LEU A 45 -17.68 -20.66 -0.93
CA LEU A 45 -16.54 -20.09 -0.21
C LEU A 45 -16.98 -19.30 1.03
N SER A 46 -18.02 -18.47 0.91
CA SER A 46 -18.56 -17.73 2.05
C SER A 46 -19.06 -18.66 3.17
N LEU A 47 -19.76 -19.74 2.82
CA LEU A 47 -20.20 -20.75 3.80
C LEU A 47 -19.05 -21.61 4.32
N GLY A 48 -18.09 -21.97 3.47
CA GLY A 48 -16.96 -22.81 3.84
C GLY A 48 -15.99 -22.11 4.79
N TRP A 49 -15.77 -20.80 4.61
CA TRP A 49 -14.86 -20.01 5.43
C TRP A 49 -15.57 -19.24 6.54
N LEU A 50 -16.92 -19.26 6.56
CA LEU A 50 -17.74 -18.46 7.47
C LEU A 50 -17.35 -16.97 7.46
N ALA A 51 -16.96 -16.47 6.28
CA ALA A 51 -16.42 -15.14 6.09
C ALA A 51 -17.18 -14.38 4.99
N ASN A 52 -17.45 -13.11 5.24
CA ASN A 52 -18.04 -12.21 4.25
C ASN A 52 -16.91 -11.67 3.35
N ILE A 53 -16.61 -12.39 2.27
CA ILE A 53 -15.53 -12.07 1.33
C ILE A 53 -16.09 -11.72 -0.04
N ASP A 54 -15.54 -10.66 -0.63
CA ASP A 54 -15.82 -10.26 -1.99
C ASP A 54 -15.00 -11.12 -2.96
N ILE A 55 -15.63 -11.64 -4.01
CA ILE A 55 -14.99 -12.53 -4.99
C ILE A 55 -15.31 -12.06 -6.39
N SER A 56 -14.29 -11.64 -7.13
CA SER A 56 -14.43 -11.29 -8.55
C SER A 56 -13.38 -12.03 -9.38
N PRO A 57 -13.78 -12.81 -10.40
CA PRO A 57 -12.80 -13.48 -11.26
C PRO A 57 -12.17 -12.49 -12.24
N TYR A 58 -10.87 -12.63 -12.44
CA TYR A 58 -10.16 -11.90 -13.48
C TYR A 58 -10.42 -12.53 -14.85
N THR A 59 -10.90 -11.73 -15.80
CA THR A 59 -11.24 -12.23 -17.16
C THR A 59 -10.11 -12.03 -18.17
N SER A 60 -8.94 -11.57 -17.75
CA SER A 60 -7.79 -11.37 -18.65
C SER A 60 -6.47 -11.57 -17.93
N LEU A 61 -5.44 -11.98 -18.67
CA LEU A 61 -4.07 -12.11 -18.17
C LEU A 61 -3.54 -10.78 -17.62
N GLN A 62 -3.86 -9.66 -18.28
CA GLN A 62 -3.42 -8.34 -17.84
C GLN A 62 -3.97 -8.00 -16.45
N ALA A 63 -5.23 -8.33 -16.18
CA ALA A 63 -5.86 -8.08 -14.90
C ALA A 63 -5.25 -8.93 -13.77
N VAL A 64 -4.94 -10.20 -14.06
CA VAL A 64 -4.22 -11.07 -13.11
C VAL A 64 -2.83 -10.49 -12.79
N ILE A 65 -2.10 -10.02 -13.81
CA ILE A 65 -0.78 -9.40 -13.62
C ILE A 65 -0.90 -8.11 -12.81
N ASN A 66 -1.87 -7.26 -13.09
CA ASN A 66 -2.09 -6.01 -12.36
C ASN A 66 -2.42 -6.28 -10.88
N TYR A 67 -3.30 -7.24 -10.61
CA TYR A 67 -3.63 -7.66 -9.25
C TYR A 67 -2.41 -8.19 -8.51
N ALA A 68 -1.68 -9.13 -9.10
CA ALA A 68 -0.46 -9.66 -8.50
C ALA A 68 0.55 -8.52 -8.23
N ALA A 69 0.74 -7.62 -9.21
CA ALA A 69 1.60 -6.47 -9.06
C ALA A 69 1.15 -5.54 -7.92
N LYS A 70 -0.15 -5.26 -7.77
CA LYS A 70 -0.71 -4.47 -6.65
C LYS A 70 -0.25 -5.04 -5.31
N TYR A 71 -0.53 -6.31 -5.05
CA TYR A 71 -0.23 -6.93 -3.76
C TYR A 71 1.27 -7.14 -3.55
N CYS A 72 2.04 -7.46 -4.59
CA CYS A 72 3.50 -7.47 -4.50
C CYS A 72 4.08 -6.08 -4.28
N SER A 73 3.39 -5.02 -4.74
CA SER A 73 3.81 -3.62 -4.60
C SER A 73 3.38 -2.95 -3.30
N LYS A 74 2.48 -3.60 -2.55
CA LYS A 74 1.95 -3.08 -1.29
C LYS A 74 3.10 -2.98 -0.28
N MET A 75 3.40 -1.76 0.14
CA MET A 75 4.44 -1.54 1.13
C MET A 75 3.84 -1.80 2.51
N GLU A 76 4.10 -2.98 3.05
CA GLU A 76 3.74 -3.25 4.44
C GLU A 76 4.63 -2.43 5.37
N LYS A 77 4.01 -1.91 6.44
CA LYS A 77 4.73 -1.17 7.47
C LYS A 77 5.73 -2.12 8.10
N ARG A 78 7.01 -1.77 8.01
CA ARG A 78 8.05 -2.52 8.72
C ARG A 78 7.82 -2.39 10.21
N THR A 79 7.86 -3.51 10.93
CA THR A 79 7.82 -3.58 12.39
C THR A 79 8.75 -2.54 13.01
N ASP A 80 8.18 -1.71 13.89
CA ASP A 80 8.95 -0.79 14.71
C ASP A 80 9.87 -1.58 15.64
N SER A 81 11.11 -1.11 15.81
CA SER A 81 12.00 -1.74 16.80
C SER A 81 11.40 -1.68 18.21
N TYR A 82 11.69 -2.65 19.07
CA TYR A 82 11.27 -2.62 20.48
C TYR A 82 11.64 -1.31 21.19
N ALA A 83 12.79 -0.71 20.85
CA ALA A 83 13.20 0.59 21.37
C ALA A 83 12.30 1.73 20.85
N GLY A 84 11.90 1.68 19.57
CA GLY A 84 10.94 2.61 18.97
C GLY A 84 9.56 2.52 19.64
N LEU A 85 9.03 1.31 19.76
CA LEU A 85 7.77 1.04 20.48
C LEU A 85 7.86 1.54 21.93
N GLY A 86 8.97 1.24 22.60
CA GLY A 86 9.28 1.70 23.97
C GLY A 86 9.25 3.22 24.13
N ARG A 87 9.80 3.97 23.17
CA ARG A 87 9.75 5.44 23.18
C ARG A 87 8.34 5.97 22.98
N GLN A 88 7.54 5.34 22.11
CA GLN A 88 6.16 5.76 21.86
C GLN A 88 5.26 5.54 23.10
N ILE A 89 5.50 4.48 23.89
CA ILE A 89 4.70 4.21 25.10
C ILE A 89 5.18 4.98 26.34
N LEU A 90 6.46 5.40 26.37
CA LEU A 90 7.11 6.01 27.54
C LEU A 90 6.32 7.18 28.16
N PRO A 91 5.76 8.14 27.37
CA PRO A 91 4.99 9.26 27.90
C PRO A 91 3.73 8.86 28.67
N TYR A 92 3.24 7.64 28.45
CA TYR A 92 1.98 7.15 28.99
C TYR A 92 2.17 6.17 30.16
N VAL A 93 3.41 5.86 30.53
CA VAL A 93 3.73 4.94 31.64
C VAL A 93 3.35 5.57 32.97
N SER A 94 2.60 4.83 33.80
CA SER A 94 2.22 5.29 35.14
C SER A 94 3.43 5.43 36.06
N HIS A 95 3.51 6.53 36.80
CA HIS A 95 4.56 6.75 37.81
C HIS A 95 4.43 5.87 39.06
N GLN A 96 3.24 5.31 39.32
CA GLN A 96 2.99 4.51 40.53
C GLN A 96 3.51 3.07 40.37
N ASN A 97 3.34 2.48 39.19
CA ASN A 97 3.78 1.12 38.87
C ASN A 97 4.46 1.09 37.48
N PRO A 98 5.64 1.72 37.33
CA PRO A 98 6.22 2.01 36.02
C PRO A 98 6.58 0.76 35.23
N LEU A 99 7.13 -0.27 35.88
CA LEU A 99 7.51 -1.51 35.20
C LEU A 99 6.30 -2.27 34.67
N LEU A 100 5.27 -2.45 35.50
CA LEU A 100 4.05 -3.15 35.10
C LEU A 100 3.26 -2.36 34.04
N SER A 101 3.18 -1.04 34.20
CA SER A 101 2.53 -0.15 33.23
C SER A 101 3.27 -0.13 31.91
N PHE A 102 4.60 -0.13 31.90
CA PHE A 102 5.40 -0.21 30.68
C PHE A 102 5.22 -1.57 30.00
N ALA A 103 5.35 -2.68 30.75
CA ALA A 103 5.20 -4.03 30.20
C ALA A 103 3.82 -4.26 29.59
N SER A 104 2.74 -3.85 30.30
CA SER A 104 1.37 -3.98 29.80
C SER A 104 1.13 -3.14 28.54
N ARG A 105 1.60 -1.89 28.51
CA ARG A 105 1.44 -1.02 27.34
C ARG A 105 2.28 -1.49 26.15
N LEU A 106 3.48 -2.01 26.39
CA LEU A 106 4.31 -2.61 25.36
C LEU A 106 3.64 -3.84 24.75
N MET A 107 3.12 -4.75 25.59
CA MET A 107 2.37 -5.93 25.14
C MET A 107 1.14 -5.56 24.31
N ASN A 108 0.35 -4.59 24.77
CA ASN A 108 -0.81 -4.11 24.02
C ASN A 108 -0.41 -3.50 22.67
N LYS A 109 0.69 -2.76 22.62
CA LYS A 109 1.20 -2.19 21.37
C LYS A 109 1.70 -3.29 20.43
N LEU A 110 2.44 -4.27 20.93
CA LEU A 110 2.91 -5.43 20.15
C LEU A 110 1.76 -6.27 19.59
N LEU A 111 0.65 -6.42 20.32
CA LEU A 111 -0.55 -7.10 19.81
C LEU A 111 -1.28 -6.28 18.74
N GLY A 112 -1.14 -4.96 18.77
CA GLY A 112 -1.72 -4.05 17.78
C GLY A 112 -0.86 -3.84 16.54
N GLU A 113 0.47 -3.99 16.65
CA GLU A 113 1.36 -4.00 15.48
C GLU A 113 1.04 -5.24 14.64
N ARG A 114 0.51 -5.02 13.44
CA ARG A 114 0.32 -6.09 12.43
C ARG A 114 1.67 -6.41 11.79
N ASP A 115 2.55 -7.05 12.56
CA ASP A 115 3.92 -7.36 12.15
C ASP A 115 3.98 -8.44 11.06
N PHE A 116 2.96 -9.28 10.98
CA PHE A 116 2.82 -10.31 9.97
C PHE A 116 1.63 -10.00 9.09
N SER A 117 1.85 -10.00 7.78
CA SER A 117 0.75 -9.93 6.83
C SER A 117 -0.14 -11.16 6.95
N GLY A 118 -1.41 -11.02 6.57
CA GLY A 118 -2.30 -12.18 6.49
C GLY A 118 -1.72 -13.28 5.58
N GLN A 119 -0.98 -12.89 4.53
CA GLN A 119 -0.29 -13.82 3.64
C GLN A 119 0.87 -14.54 4.33
N GLU A 120 1.69 -13.82 5.09
CA GLU A 120 2.79 -14.41 5.86
C GLU A 120 2.26 -15.38 6.91
N ILE A 121 1.19 -15.02 7.63
CA ILE A 121 0.50 -15.90 8.57
C ILE A 121 -0.01 -17.16 7.85
N CYS A 122 -0.66 -17.01 6.70
CA CYS A 122 -1.13 -18.15 5.91
C CYS A 122 0.03 -19.06 5.48
N HIS A 123 1.14 -18.51 5.00
CA HIS A 123 2.31 -19.30 4.61
C HIS A 123 2.90 -20.06 5.80
N ILE A 124 3.04 -19.41 6.96
CA ILE A 124 3.52 -20.04 8.19
C ILE A 124 2.58 -21.17 8.63
N LEU A 125 1.27 -20.92 8.69
CA LEU A 125 0.26 -21.91 9.12
C LEU A 125 0.17 -23.11 8.16
N LEU A 126 0.40 -22.89 6.87
CA LEU A 126 0.34 -23.91 5.83
C LEU A 126 1.72 -24.53 5.52
N ASN A 127 2.74 -24.24 6.32
CA ASN A 127 4.12 -24.69 6.12
C ASN A 127 4.67 -24.42 4.70
N CYS A 128 4.25 -23.30 4.10
CA CYS A 128 4.67 -22.84 2.79
C CYS A 128 5.86 -21.90 2.92
N GLU A 129 6.79 -21.97 1.97
CA GLU A 129 7.95 -21.09 1.97
C GLU A 129 7.53 -19.63 1.68
N LEU A 130 8.08 -18.69 2.46
CA LEU A 130 7.93 -17.27 2.18
C LEU A 130 8.73 -16.91 0.93
N GLN A 131 8.11 -16.10 0.07
CA GLN A 131 8.73 -15.63 -1.17
C GLN A 131 9.20 -14.19 -0.99
N GLU A 132 10.46 -13.92 -1.36
CA GLU A 132 11.00 -12.56 -1.36
C GLU A 132 10.94 -11.93 -2.75
N GLY A 133 10.62 -10.64 -2.79
CA GLY A 133 10.68 -9.87 -4.03
C GLY A 133 12.11 -9.67 -4.50
N THR A 134 12.39 -9.95 -5.77
CA THR A 134 13.75 -9.70 -6.35
C THR A 134 14.09 -8.21 -6.51
N ARG A 135 13.15 -7.31 -6.17
CA ARG A 135 13.28 -5.85 -6.26
C ARG A 135 12.67 -5.22 -5.02
N VAL A 136 13.29 -4.11 -4.59
CA VAL A 136 12.76 -3.29 -3.50
C VAL A 136 11.85 -2.21 -4.08
N LEU A 137 10.69 -2.01 -3.46
CA LEU A 137 9.76 -0.95 -3.80
C LEU A 137 10.10 0.35 -3.08
N ARG A 138 9.81 1.47 -3.73
CA ARG A 138 10.04 2.80 -3.18
C ARG A 138 8.88 3.71 -3.52
N ALA A 139 8.14 4.12 -2.49
CA ALA A 139 7.18 5.21 -2.59
C ALA A 139 7.86 6.50 -3.06
N VAL A 140 7.20 7.21 -3.96
CA VAL A 140 7.60 8.52 -4.45
C VAL A 140 6.42 9.47 -4.26
N ASP A 141 6.57 10.36 -3.29
CA ASP A 141 5.62 11.46 -3.06
C ASP A 141 5.77 12.47 -4.21
N CYS A 142 4.74 12.53 -5.02
CA CYS A 142 4.64 13.37 -6.19
C CYS A 142 3.95 14.69 -5.89
N ARG A 143 3.48 14.95 -4.66
CA ARG A 143 2.89 16.25 -4.29
C ARG A 143 3.92 17.38 -4.45
N PRO A 144 3.47 18.63 -4.64
CA PRO A 144 4.34 19.80 -4.54
C PRO A 144 5.16 19.77 -3.24
N TYR A 145 6.39 20.28 -3.27
CA TYR A 145 7.34 20.18 -2.16
C TYR A 145 6.75 20.68 -0.83
N GLU A 146 5.98 21.76 -0.88
CA GLU A 146 5.34 22.39 0.29
C GLU A 146 4.27 21.49 0.94
N GLN A 147 3.75 20.53 0.19
CA GLN A 147 2.73 19.57 0.62
C GLN A 147 3.35 18.22 1.02
N GLN A 148 4.63 18.00 0.74
CA GLN A 148 5.34 16.81 1.21
C GLN A 148 5.57 16.91 2.73
N GLY A 149 5.47 15.78 3.43
CA GLY A 149 5.59 15.73 4.89
C GLY A 149 6.86 16.43 5.39
N ARG A 150 6.71 17.33 6.37
CA ARG A 150 7.85 18.06 6.95
C ARG A 150 8.78 17.11 7.70
N SER A 151 10.09 17.35 7.58
CA SER A 151 11.09 16.64 8.38
C SER A 151 10.79 16.82 9.87
N LEU A 152 10.47 15.72 10.56
CA LEU A 152 10.27 15.73 12.01
C LEU A 152 11.63 15.60 12.69
N ARG A 153 12.06 16.66 13.37
CA ARG A 153 13.16 16.60 14.34
C ARG A 153 12.59 16.09 15.66
N LEU A 154 12.81 14.82 15.96
CA LEU A 154 12.57 14.31 17.30
C LEU A 154 13.76 14.72 18.17
N GLN A 155 13.58 15.78 18.94
CA GLN A 155 14.59 16.25 19.89
C GLN A 155 14.62 15.27 21.07
N GLY A 156 15.73 14.55 21.22
CA GLY A 156 15.92 13.56 22.28
C GLY A 156 17.37 13.56 22.75
N ASP A 157 17.55 13.63 24.07
CA ASP A 157 18.82 13.94 24.76
C ASP A 157 20.03 13.02 24.43
N HIS A 158 19.84 11.95 23.66
CA HIS A 158 20.93 11.03 23.27
C HIS A 158 20.95 10.54 21.83
N ASP A 159 19.99 10.91 20.97
CA ASP A 159 20.07 10.68 19.52
C ASP A 159 18.97 11.52 18.84
N ASP A 160 19.34 12.67 18.26
CA ASP A 160 18.42 13.52 17.51
C ASP A 160 17.98 12.79 16.23
N GLY A 161 16.88 12.06 16.33
CA GLY A 161 16.24 11.36 15.23
C GLY A 161 15.49 12.35 14.34
N GLU A 162 16.18 12.90 13.33
CA GLU A 162 15.53 13.67 12.28
C GLU A 162 15.03 12.73 11.19
N VAL A 163 13.71 12.54 11.09
CA VAL A 163 13.09 11.82 9.98
C VAL A 163 13.03 12.78 8.80
N VAL A 164 14.13 12.84 8.04
CA VAL A 164 14.21 13.66 6.82
C VAL A 164 13.53 12.91 5.67
N GLY A 165 12.54 13.56 5.04
CA GLY A 165 11.86 13.07 3.84
C GLY A 165 12.85 12.73 2.72
N ILE A 166 12.53 11.75 1.88
CA ILE A 166 13.46 11.27 0.85
C ILE A 166 13.79 12.33 -0.21
N TYR A 167 12.82 13.19 -0.54
CA TYR A 167 13.05 14.29 -1.48
C TYR A 167 13.95 15.36 -0.86
N GLU A 168 13.74 15.70 0.42
CA GLU A 168 14.63 16.61 1.15
C GLU A 168 16.07 16.07 1.26
N LYS A 169 16.24 14.76 1.44
CA LYS A 169 17.57 14.11 1.33
C LYS A 169 18.18 14.34 -0.06
N TYR A 170 17.40 14.20 -1.12
CA TYR A 170 17.88 14.46 -2.47
C TYR A 170 18.32 15.92 -2.68
N LEU A 171 17.53 16.89 -2.22
CA LEU A 171 17.86 18.32 -2.34
C LEU A 171 19.11 18.70 -1.51
N SER A 172 19.31 18.05 -0.36
CA SER A 172 20.46 18.23 0.54
C SER A 172 21.68 17.34 0.23
N ARG A 173 21.71 16.68 -0.94
CA ARG A 173 22.81 15.78 -1.34
C ARG A 173 24.19 16.46 -1.34
N LEU A 174 25.26 15.71 -1.23
CA LEU A 174 26.61 16.30 -1.31
C LEU A 174 26.91 16.81 -2.74
N PRO A 175 27.78 17.83 -2.89
CA PRO A 175 28.18 18.35 -4.22
C PRO A 175 28.77 17.30 -5.16
N LEU A 176 29.31 16.20 -4.62
CA LEU A 176 29.81 15.09 -5.43
C LEU A 176 28.71 14.31 -6.18
N HIS A 177 27.44 14.59 -5.86
CA HIS A 177 26.25 14.01 -6.50
C HIS A 177 25.42 15.08 -7.24
N GLU A 178 26.03 16.19 -7.66
CA GLU A 178 25.28 17.31 -8.25
C GLU A 178 24.47 16.90 -9.48
N GLU A 179 25.09 16.14 -10.39
CA GLU A 179 24.52 15.65 -11.65
C GLU A 179 23.47 14.54 -11.48
N LEU A 180 23.23 14.11 -10.24
CA LEU A 180 22.30 13.04 -9.97
C LEU A 180 20.86 13.52 -10.19
N THR A 181 20.12 12.85 -11.06
CA THR A 181 18.68 13.06 -11.21
C THR A 181 17.93 12.40 -10.05
N TYR A 182 16.72 12.89 -9.76
CA TYR A 182 15.92 12.28 -8.70
C TYR A 182 15.52 10.84 -9.05
N LEU A 183 15.33 10.53 -10.34
CA LEU A 183 15.07 9.17 -10.80
C LEU A 183 16.23 8.21 -10.50
N ASP A 184 17.48 8.58 -10.83
CA ASP A 184 18.65 7.72 -10.55
C ASP A 184 18.86 7.58 -9.03
N PHE A 185 18.65 8.65 -8.27
CA PHE A 185 18.70 8.65 -6.80
C PHE A 185 17.75 7.61 -6.20
N LEU A 186 16.49 7.62 -6.60
CA LEU A 186 15.48 6.72 -6.05
C LEU A 186 15.73 5.26 -6.45
N ALA A 187 16.08 5.04 -7.72
CA ALA A 187 16.20 3.72 -8.30
C ALA A 187 17.49 2.98 -7.88
N ASN A 188 18.61 3.71 -7.76
CA ASN A 188 19.95 3.10 -7.73
C ASN A 188 20.79 3.46 -6.50
N TRP A 189 20.32 4.31 -5.58
CA TRP A 189 21.10 4.72 -4.41
C TRP A 189 20.55 4.22 -3.07
N ASN A 190 21.46 3.77 -2.21
CA ASN A 190 21.15 3.42 -0.82
C ASN A 190 21.37 4.63 0.09
N THR A 191 20.26 5.25 0.48
CA THR A 191 20.22 6.44 1.36
C THR A 191 19.62 6.15 2.73
N SER A 192 19.72 4.89 3.16
CA SER A 192 19.32 4.47 4.52
C SER A 192 20.16 5.15 5.59
N LYS A 193 21.44 5.45 5.30
CA LYS A 193 22.32 6.18 6.22
C LYS A 193 22.02 7.67 6.16
N ARG A 194 22.01 8.32 7.34
CA ARG A 194 21.83 9.77 7.48
C ARG A 194 22.96 10.55 6.82
N ASP A 195 24.19 10.11 7.05
CA ASP A 195 25.39 10.74 6.48
C ASP A 195 25.45 10.51 4.97
N GLY A 196 25.28 11.58 4.20
CA GLY A 196 25.36 11.58 2.75
C GLY A 196 26.68 11.06 2.19
N ARG A 197 27.76 11.11 2.98
CA ARG A 197 29.08 10.56 2.58
C ARG A 197 29.08 9.04 2.54
N LYS A 198 28.12 8.42 3.22
CA LYS A 198 27.96 6.96 3.30
C LYS A 198 26.90 6.45 2.32
N TRP A 199 26.33 7.31 1.49
CA TRP A 199 25.43 6.87 0.44
C TRP A 199 26.23 6.12 -0.60
N THR A 200 25.73 4.94 -0.94
CA THR A 200 26.36 4.07 -1.92
C THR A 200 25.40 3.80 -3.04
N ARG A 201 25.92 3.83 -4.27
CA ARG A 201 25.22 3.26 -5.40
C ARG A 201 25.11 1.75 -5.17
N TRP A 202 23.95 1.20 -5.50
CA TRP A 202 23.72 -0.25 -5.43
C TRP A 202 24.73 -0.97 -6.33
N SER A 203 25.07 -2.22 -5.97
CA SER A 203 26.02 -3.00 -6.77
C SER A 203 25.51 -3.14 -8.20
N ARG A 204 26.42 -3.30 -9.17
CA ARG A 204 26.06 -3.50 -10.59
C ARG A 204 25.15 -4.71 -10.84
N GLN A 205 25.13 -5.67 -9.93
CA GLN A 205 24.30 -6.88 -10.01
C GLN A 205 22.90 -6.67 -9.43
N ALA A 206 22.72 -5.63 -8.62
CA ALA A 206 21.44 -5.36 -7.99
C ALA A 206 20.46 -4.72 -8.98
N LYS A 207 19.22 -5.21 -9.01
CA LYS A 207 18.18 -4.65 -9.87
C LYS A 207 17.74 -3.28 -9.34
N PRO A 208 17.46 -2.31 -10.22
CA PRO A 208 16.90 -1.02 -9.81
C PRO A 208 15.60 -1.21 -9.03
N ARG A 209 15.38 -0.34 -8.04
CA ARG A 209 14.12 -0.32 -7.28
C ARG A 209 12.93 -0.07 -8.19
N VAL A 210 11.78 -0.62 -7.82
CA VAL A 210 10.50 -0.30 -8.45
C VAL A 210 9.94 0.94 -7.76
N LEU A 211 9.59 1.95 -8.54
CA LEU A 211 9.07 3.21 -8.01
C LEU A 211 7.54 3.19 -8.00
N TYR A 212 6.96 3.43 -6.84
CA TYR A 212 5.53 3.53 -6.62
C TYR A 212 5.15 5.00 -6.42
N TYR A 213 4.52 5.59 -7.43
CA TYR A 213 4.24 7.03 -7.45
C TYR A 213 2.87 7.37 -6.86
N PHE A 214 2.81 8.36 -5.96
CA PHE A 214 1.56 8.84 -5.37
C PHE A 214 1.60 10.36 -5.11
N PRO A 215 0.53 11.12 -5.37
CA PRO A 215 -0.58 10.76 -6.25
C PRO A 215 -0.11 10.69 -7.71
N ARG A 216 -0.88 9.99 -8.56
CA ARG A 216 -0.67 9.98 -10.01
C ARG A 216 -1.56 11.03 -10.67
N TYR A 217 -0.95 12.07 -11.23
CA TYR A 217 -1.66 13.14 -11.94
C TYR A 217 -2.04 12.73 -13.38
N LYS A 218 -3.08 13.36 -13.93
CA LYS A 218 -3.56 13.07 -15.30
C LYS A 218 -2.58 13.54 -16.36
N SER A 219 -2.22 12.65 -17.27
CA SER A 219 -1.36 12.93 -18.44
C SER A 219 -2.08 13.58 -19.63
N ASN A 220 -3.38 13.84 -19.51
CA ASN A 220 -4.17 14.51 -20.55
C ASN A 220 -3.92 16.04 -20.51
N PRO A 221 -3.39 16.66 -21.58
CA PRO A 221 -3.11 18.10 -21.66
C PRO A 221 -4.29 19.03 -21.38
N ARG A 222 -5.52 18.54 -21.56
CA ARG A 222 -6.74 19.30 -21.31
C ARG A 222 -7.22 19.21 -19.86
N HIS A 223 -6.60 18.37 -19.04
CA HIS A 223 -6.96 18.18 -17.65
C HIS A 223 -6.25 19.18 -16.74
N HIS A 224 -6.92 19.67 -15.69
CA HIS A 224 -6.36 20.67 -14.77
C HIS A 224 -5.10 20.18 -14.02
N GLN A 225 -4.95 18.87 -13.84
CA GLN A 225 -3.78 18.23 -13.20
C GLN A 225 -2.58 18.03 -14.16
N TYR A 226 -2.69 18.41 -15.43
CA TYR A 226 -1.63 18.15 -16.41
C TYR A 226 -0.32 18.89 -16.08
N ASP A 227 -0.42 20.10 -15.55
CA ASP A 227 0.76 20.87 -15.17
C ASP A 227 1.55 20.16 -14.04
N ASP A 228 0.84 19.57 -13.07
CA ASP A 228 1.45 18.72 -12.03
C ASP A 228 2.04 17.42 -12.60
N PHE A 229 1.40 16.81 -13.60
CA PHE A 229 1.97 15.67 -14.32
C PHE A 229 3.31 16.06 -14.95
N CYS A 230 3.37 17.20 -15.65
CA CYS A 230 4.61 17.73 -16.23
C CYS A 230 5.67 18.08 -15.17
N ARG A 231 5.27 18.63 -14.03
CA ARG A 231 6.17 18.91 -12.89
C ARG A 231 6.87 17.64 -12.42
N VAL A 232 6.13 16.53 -12.24
CA VAL A 232 6.71 15.25 -11.78
C VAL A 232 7.66 14.69 -12.83
N LYS A 233 7.32 14.77 -14.12
CA LYS A 233 8.20 14.35 -15.22
C LYS A 233 9.53 15.11 -15.20
N LEU A 234 9.48 16.45 -15.06
CA LEU A 234 10.67 17.30 -14.95
C LEU A 234 11.48 17.01 -13.68
N MET A 235 10.80 16.83 -12.54
CA MET A 235 11.42 16.47 -11.26
C MET A 235 12.23 15.18 -11.34
N LEU A 236 11.76 14.18 -12.07
CA LEU A 236 12.46 12.91 -12.24
C LEU A 236 13.61 13.01 -13.27
N ALA A 237 13.41 13.81 -14.31
CA ALA A 237 14.30 13.90 -15.47
C ALA A 237 15.57 14.73 -15.23
N HIS A 238 15.48 15.80 -14.42
CA HIS A 238 16.56 16.77 -14.25
C HIS A 238 17.16 16.79 -12.84
N SER A 239 18.47 17.01 -12.76
CA SER A 239 19.12 17.35 -11.50
C SER A 239 18.67 18.74 -11.04
N HIS A 240 18.34 18.88 -9.74
CA HIS A 240 17.92 20.16 -9.17
C HIS A 240 18.21 20.22 -7.67
N ARG A 241 18.39 21.44 -7.15
CA ARG A 241 18.58 21.74 -5.72
C ARG A 241 17.38 22.44 -5.12
N ASP A 242 16.64 23.14 -5.97
CA ASP A 242 15.44 23.86 -5.60
C ASP A 242 14.30 23.45 -6.55
N PRO A 243 13.14 23.02 -6.05
CA PRO A 243 11.95 22.75 -6.87
C PRO A 243 11.56 23.92 -7.81
N SER A 244 11.95 25.16 -7.50
CA SER A 244 11.72 26.32 -8.36
C SER A 244 12.49 26.22 -9.71
N GLU A 245 13.60 25.48 -9.74
CA GLU A 245 14.44 25.26 -10.93
C GLU A 245 13.76 24.37 -11.98
N LEU A 246 12.74 23.60 -11.59
CA LEU A 246 12.05 22.66 -12.49
C LEU A 246 11.37 23.35 -13.68
N ARG A 247 11.07 24.65 -13.59
CA ARG A 247 10.55 25.45 -14.71
C ARG A 247 11.65 26.03 -15.61
N LYS A 248 12.92 25.74 -15.35
CA LYS A 248 14.06 26.27 -16.12
C LYS A 248 14.65 25.18 -16.99
N ILE A 249 14.59 25.35 -18.30
CA ILE A 249 15.22 24.46 -19.29
C ILE A 249 16.33 25.23 -20.00
N ASP A 250 17.56 24.72 -19.95
CA ASP A 250 18.75 25.38 -20.51
C ASP A 250 18.97 26.82 -20.00
N GLY A 251 18.55 27.10 -18.76
CA GLY A 251 18.63 28.44 -18.15
C GLY A 251 17.50 29.41 -18.52
N ILE A 252 16.53 28.97 -19.34
CA ILE A 252 15.34 29.76 -19.70
C ILE A 252 14.19 29.36 -18.79
N GLU A 253 13.59 30.32 -18.09
CA GLU A 253 12.42 30.12 -17.23
C GLU A 253 11.12 30.19 -18.03
N TYR A 254 10.20 29.26 -17.76
CA TYR A 254 8.89 29.17 -18.40
C TYR A 254 7.77 29.43 -17.40
N ASP A 255 6.63 29.92 -17.89
CA ASP A 255 5.48 30.28 -17.07
C ASP A 255 4.82 29.08 -16.38
N SER A 256 4.84 27.91 -17.03
CA SER A 256 4.22 26.66 -16.56
C SER A 256 5.15 25.46 -16.70
N TYR A 257 4.90 24.40 -15.92
CA TYR A 257 5.61 23.13 -16.06
C TYR A 257 5.26 22.45 -17.38
N ALA A 258 4.03 22.60 -17.87
CA ALA A 258 3.61 22.10 -19.18
C ALA A 258 4.47 22.68 -20.32
N SER A 259 4.68 23.99 -20.35
CA SER A 259 5.52 24.65 -21.36
C SER A 259 6.99 24.25 -21.24
N ALA A 260 7.52 24.14 -20.01
CA ALA A 260 8.88 23.66 -19.79
C ALA A 260 9.05 22.21 -20.26
N ALA A 261 8.10 21.34 -19.96
CA ALA A 261 8.13 19.93 -20.36
C ALA A 261 8.08 19.76 -21.87
N GLU A 262 7.25 20.53 -22.58
CA GLU A 262 7.18 20.50 -24.05
C GLU A 262 8.55 20.76 -24.69
N VAL A 263 9.24 21.83 -24.25
CA VAL A 263 10.57 22.16 -24.75
C VAL A 263 11.61 21.12 -24.34
N CYS A 264 11.53 20.65 -23.09
CA CYS A 264 12.43 19.64 -22.55
C CYS A 264 12.40 18.34 -23.36
N TYR A 265 11.22 17.74 -23.52
CA TYR A 265 11.07 16.47 -24.23
C TYR A 265 11.28 16.58 -25.75
N ALA A 266 11.24 17.79 -26.31
CA ALA A 266 11.62 18.04 -27.70
C ALA A 266 13.16 18.07 -27.91
N LYS A 267 13.92 18.50 -26.89
CA LYS A 267 15.38 18.70 -26.98
C LYS A 267 16.19 17.58 -26.34
N HIS A 268 15.69 17.02 -25.24
CA HIS A 268 16.41 16.07 -24.39
C HIS A 268 15.85 14.66 -24.54
N GLN A 269 16.73 13.67 -24.36
CA GLN A 269 16.32 12.27 -24.22
C GLN A 269 16.42 11.87 -22.76
N HIS A 270 15.33 11.28 -22.25
CA HIS A 270 15.24 10.81 -20.88
C HIS A 270 14.96 9.30 -20.86
N PRO A 271 15.48 8.57 -19.86
CA PRO A 271 15.09 7.18 -19.64
C PRO A 271 13.60 7.09 -19.30
N ASP A 272 13.03 5.90 -19.47
CA ASP A 272 11.65 5.64 -19.03
C ASP A 272 11.58 5.73 -17.50
N ASP A 273 10.77 6.67 -17.02
CA ASP A 273 10.50 6.88 -15.60
C ASP A 273 9.34 6.00 -15.09
N TYR A 274 8.62 5.31 -15.97
CA TYR A 274 7.43 4.51 -15.65
C TYR A 274 6.30 5.31 -14.94
N TYR A 275 6.37 6.65 -14.98
CA TYR A 275 5.32 7.51 -14.42
C TYR A 275 4.13 7.58 -15.38
N GLY A 276 4.42 7.78 -16.67
CA GLY A 276 3.44 7.83 -17.75
C GLY A 276 3.92 8.65 -18.94
N THR A 277 3.18 8.57 -20.04
CA THR A 277 3.40 9.37 -21.25
C THR A 277 2.25 10.35 -21.47
N PRO A 278 2.52 11.56 -22.01
CA PRO A 278 1.48 12.52 -22.37
C PRO A 278 0.46 11.90 -23.32
N ASP A 279 -0.83 12.25 -23.15
CA ASP A 279 -1.95 11.75 -23.98
C ASP A 279 -2.07 10.22 -24.06
N ALA A 280 -1.38 9.47 -23.20
CA ALA A 280 -1.67 8.06 -23.04
C ALA A 280 -3.14 7.91 -22.61
N GLU A 281 -3.88 7.02 -23.28
CA GLU A 281 -5.13 6.55 -22.72
C GLU A 281 -4.85 6.09 -21.29
N GLU A 282 -5.45 6.76 -20.31
CA GLU A 282 -5.45 6.28 -18.92
C GLU A 282 -6.20 4.95 -18.92
N ARG A 283 -5.48 3.89 -19.23
CA ARG A 283 -5.88 2.53 -18.88
C ARG A 283 -5.63 2.45 -17.39
N ARG A 284 -6.57 3.00 -16.63
CA ARG A 284 -6.57 2.80 -15.20
C ARG A 284 -6.65 1.28 -15.01
N PRO A 285 -5.74 0.68 -14.22
CA PRO A 285 -6.17 -0.48 -13.45
C PRO A 285 -7.45 -0.05 -12.70
N ASP A 286 -8.39 -0.96 -12.48
CA ASP A 286 -9.69 -0.66 -11.86
C ASP A 286 -9.53 0.40 -10.73
N PRO A 287 -10.43 1.39 -10.54
CA PRO A 287 -10.42 2.22 -9.32
C PRO A 287 -10.33 1.40 -8.01
N ASP A 288 -10.64 0.10 -8.07
CA ASP A 288 -10.45 -0.90 -7.00
C ASP A 288 -9.03 -1.53 -6.95
N GLU A 289 -8.26 -1.51 -8.05
CA GLU A 289 -6.95 -2.18 -8.21
C GLU A 289 -5.77 -1.36 -7.69
N PHE A 290 -5.83 -0.04 -7.59
CA PHE A 290 -4.81 0.74 -6.89
C PHE A 290 -5.53 1.71 -5.96
N GLU A 291 -5.53 1.39 -4.66
CA GLU A 291 -5.90 2.38 -3.68
C GLU A 291 -4.99 3.60 -3.90
N GLU A 292 -5.55 4.82 -3.88
CA GLU A 292 -4.73 5.93 -3.41
C GLU A 292 -4.40 5.57 -1.96
N GLU A 293 -3.30 4.85 -1.77
CA GLU A 293 -2.76 4.58 -0.44
C GLU A 293 -2.52 5.95 0.18
N PHE A 294 -3.49 6.38 0.97
CA PHE A 294 -3.35 7.53 1.83
C PHE A 294 -2.28 7.13 2.84
N HIS A 295 -1.04 7.51 2.55
CA HIS A 295 0.00 7.56 3.55
C HIS A 295 -0.41 8.66 4.52
N GLU A 296 -1.29 8.29 5.45
CA GLU A 296 -1.58 9.08 6.61
C GLU A 296 -0.23 9.38 7.27
N PRO A 297 0.09 10.65 7.56
CA PRO A 297 1.29 10.99 8.30
C PRO A 297 1.35 10.12 9.56
N GLU A 298 2.56 9.70 9.96
CA GLU A 298 2.86 8.81 11.10
C GLU A 298 2.34 9.28 12.48
N LEU A 299 1.46 10.29 12.51
CA LEU A 299 1.03 11.05 13.67
C LEU A 299 -0.48 11.08 13.91
N LEU A 300 -1.31 10.45 13.09
CA LEU A 300 -2.71 10.23 13.44
C LEU A 300 -2.83 8.82 14.03
N GLU A 301 -3.34 8.73 15.26
CA GLU A 301 -3.85 7.47 15.78
C GLU A 301 -4.92 6.98 14.82
N GLU A 302 -4.75 5.78 14.27
CA GLU A 302 -5.63 5.22 13.24
C GLU A 302 -7.09 5.38 13.69
N ASP A 303 -7.97 5.95 12.85
CA ASP A 303 -9.35 6.32 13.22
C ASP A 303 -10.14 5.16 13.83
N TRP A 304 -9.82 3.91 13.49
CA TRP A 304 -10.44 2.72 14.08
C TRP A 304 -10.01 2.47 15.52
N LEU A 305 -8.82 2.91 15.96
CA LEU A 305 -8.39 2.87 17.36
C LEU A 305 -9.19 3.88 18.18
N GLU A 306 -9.52 5.04 17.62
CA GLU A 306 -10.40 6.02 18.26
C GLU A 306 -11.85 5.51 18.29
N LEU A 307 -12.32 4.87 17.21
CA LEU A 307 -13.62 4.19 17.16
C LEU A 307 -13.71 2.98 18.11
N ALA A 308 -12.62 2.22 18.26
CA ALA A 308 -12.53 1.10 19.21
C ALA A 308 -12.47 1.59 20.67
N ARG A 309 -11.87 2.77 20.93
CA ARG A 309 -11.94 3.45 22.23
C ARG A 309 -13.33 3.97 22.55
N GLN A 310 -14.10 4.32 21.53
CA GLN A 310 -15.51 4.69 21.63
C GLN A 310 -16.45 3.48 21.81
N LEU A 311 -15.95 2.31 22.29
CA LEU A 311 -16.72 1.14 22.75
C LEU A 311 -18.21 1.45 22.83
N PRO A 312 -19.10 0.91 21.98
CA PRO A 312 -20.43 1.46 21.73
C PRO A 312 -21.26 1.58 23.01
N ASP A 313 -21.09 2.68 23.76
CA ASP A 313 -21.51 2.98 25.14
C ASP A 313 -21.88 1.80 26.07
N CYS A 314 -21.25 0.64 25.87
CA CYS A 314 -21.52 -0.63 26.51
C CYS A 314 -20.25 -1.46 26.36
N ALA A 315 -19.45 -1.57 27.42
CA ALA A 315 -18.51 -2.69 27.49
C ALA A 315 -19.33 -3.98 27.28
N PRO A 316 -18.94 -4.91 26.39
CA PRO A 316 -19.64 -6.17 26.27
C PRO A 316 -19.70 -6.80 27.66
N SER A 317 -20.92 -7.03 28.16
CA SER A 317 -21.08 -7.66 29.46
C SER A 317 -20.39 -9.02 29.45
N GLN A 318 -19.96 -9.51 30.61
CA GLN A 318 -19.42 -10.86 30.72
C GLN A 318 -20.38 -11.89 30.09
N GLU A 319 -21.69 -11.65 30.20
CA GLU A 319 -22.76 -12.37 29.50
C GLU A 319 -22.66 -12.36 27.97
N ALA A 320 -22.34 -11.23 27.33
CA ALA A 320 -22.20 -11.13 25.87
C ALA A 320 -20.99 -11.90 25.34
N ILE A 321 -19.91 -11.96 26.13
CA ILE A 321 -18.72 -12.77 25.83
C ILE A 321 -19.01 -14.25 26.06
N ASP A 322 -19.72 -14.58 27.15
CA ASP A 322 -20.14 -15.96 27.48
C ASP A 322 -21.22 -16.50 26.53
N LEU A 323 -21.89 -15.62 25.78
CA LEU A 323 -22.87 -15.93 24.74
C LEU A 323 -22.24 -16.25 23.37
N LEU A 324 -20.97 -15.93 23.12
CA LEU A 324 -20.29 -16.31 21.87
C LEU A 324 -20.20 -17.85 21.80
N GLY A 325 -20.86 -18.45 20.80
CA GLY A 325 -21.01 -19.91 20.67
C GLY A 325 -22.21 -20.50 21.42
N ARG A 326 -22.98 -19.66 22.13
CA ARG A 326 -24.24 -20.03 22.82
C ARG A 326 -25.43 -19.16 22.38
N ARG A 327 -25.31 -18.38 21.30
CA ARG A 327 -26.44 -17.66 20.73
C ARG A 327 -27.46 -18.67 20.22
N ASP A 328 -28.73 -18.29 20.19
CA ASP A 328 -29.78 -19.15 19.63
C ASP A 328 -29.42 -19.65 18.22
N ILE A 329 -28.78 -18.79 17.40
CA ILE A 329 -28.30 -19.17 16.06
C ILE A 329 -27.15 -20.20 16.09
N ASP A 330 -26.31 -20.17 17.13
CA ASP A 330 -25.18 -21.09 17.29
C ASP A 330 -25.65 -22.43 17.88
N ILE A 331 -26.66 -22.42 18.76
CA ILE A 331 -27.21 -23.63 19.39
C ILE A 331 -28.19 -24.35 18.46
N GLN A 332 -29.00 -23.61 17.71
CA GLN A 332 -30.02 -24.18 16.81
C GLN A 332 -29.43 -24.69 15.48
N HIS A 333 -28.21 -24.29 15.14
CA HIS A 333 -27.52 -24.82 13.97
C HIS A 333 -26.77 -26.10 14.33
N ASP A 334 -27.03 -27.20 13.62
CA ASP A 334 -26.26 -28.43 13.77
C ASP A 334 -24.87 -28.26 13.16
N TRP A 335 -23.87 -28.03 14.01
CA TRP A 335 -22.47 -27.90 13.61
C TRP A 335 -21.76 -29.24 13.38
N THR A 336 -22.38 -30.36 13.77
CA THR A 336 -21.82 -31.72 13.64
C THR A 336 -21.32 -32.05 12.22
N PRO A 337 -21.96 -31.60 11.12
CA PRO A 337 -21.48 -31.81 9.75
C PRO A 337 -20.17 -31.07 9.41
N HIS A 338 -19.77 -30.08 10.21
CA HIS A 338 -18.57 -29.26 9.99
C HIS A 338 -17.37 -29.76 10.82
N VAL A 339 -17.64 -30.47 11.94
CA VAL A 339 -16.60 -31.08 12.78
C VAL A 339 -15.94 -32.24 12.02
N GLY A 340 -14.63 -32.16 11.81
CA GLY A 340 -13.86 -33.21 11.13
C GLY A 340 -14.04 -33.29 9.61
N ARG A 341 -14.82 -32.38 9.00
CA ARG A 341 -15.05 -32.36 7.54
C ARG A 341 -13.78 -32.10 6.73
N TYR A 342 -12.79 -31.44 7.35
CA TYR A 342 -11.45 -31.21 6.81
C TYR A 342 -10.37 -31.96 7.61
N ALA A 343 -10.71 -33.07 8.26
CA ALA A 343 -9.77 -33.95 8.95
C ALA A 343 -9.06 -34.91 7.97
N ASP A 344 -8.81 -34.49 6.73
CA ASP A 344 -7.93 -35.23 5.85
C ASP A 344 -6.56 -35.30 6.53
N PRO A 345 -6.02 -36.50 6.82
CA PRO A 345 -4.74 -36.63 7.50
C PRO A 345 -3.62 -35.86 6.79
N GLY A 346 -3.68 -35.71 5.47
CA GLY A 346 -2.75 -34.87 4.72
C GLY A 346 -2.87 -33.39 5.08
N ILE A 347 -4.09 -32.86 5.15
CA ILE A 347 -4.33 -31.42 5.46
C ILE A 347 -3.93 -31.13 6.91
N VAL A 348 -4.23 -32.05 7.84
CA VAL A 348 -3.96 -31.89 9.28
C VAL A 348 -2.49 -32.08 9.63
N GLN A 349 -1.73 -32.88 8.86
CA GLN A 349 -0.29 -33.07 9.06
C GLN A 349 0.57 -31.91 8.53
N GLY A 350 -0.05 -30.84 8.03
CA GLY A 350 0.61 -29.58 7.70
C GLY A 350 1.29 -29.52 6.33
N ASP A 351 1.50 -30.67 5.67
CA ASP A 351 2.27 -30.72 4.41
C ASP A 351 1.41 -30.94 3.15
N TYR A 352 0.09 -31.09 3.25
CA TYR A 352 -0.78 -31.32 2.08
C TYR A 352 -0.58 -30.29 0.97
N TRP A 353 -0.61 -29.00 1.31
CA TRP A 353 -0.49 -27.93 0.33
C TRP A 353 0.89 -27.92 -0.33
N ARG A 354 1.94 -28.25 0.43
CA ARG A 354 3.31 -28.41 -0.09
C ARG A 354 3.37 -29.53 -1.14
N HIS A 355 2.84 -30.70 -0.82
CA HIS A 355 2.80 -31.84 -1.75
C HIS A 355 1.90 -31.56 -2.96
N PHE A 356 0.77 -30.89 -2.78
CA PHE A 356 -0.14 -30.53 -3.86
C PHE A 356 0.53 -29.57 -4.86
N ILE A 357 1.22 -28.54 -4.37
CA ILE A 357 2.00 -27.60 -5.19
C ILE A 357 3.10 -28.35 -5.96
N GLU A 358 3.88 -29.20 -5.29
CA GLU A 358 4.93 -30.00 -5.93
C GLU A 358 4.40 -30.93 -7.03
N GLN A 359 3.27 -31.61 -6.77
CA GLN A 359 2.66 -32.53 -7.72
C GLN A 359 2.08 -31.82 -8.93
N HIS A 360 1.53 -30.61 -8.76
CA HIS A 360 0.81 -29.89 -9.80
C HIS A 360 1.65 -28.78 -10.47
N ARG A 361 2.91 -28.59 -10.01
CA ARG A 361 3.85 -27.56 -10.50
C ARG A 361 3.21 -26.18 -10.58
N LEU A 362 2.41 -25.82 -9.58
CA LEU A 362 1.79 -24.50 -9.44
C LEU A 362 2.80 -23.47 -8.93
#